data_AF-X0NCN5-F1
#
_entry.id   AF-X0NCN5-F1
#
_cell.length_a   1.000
_cell.length_b   1.000
_cell.length_c   1.000
_cell.angle_alpha   90.00
_cell.angle_beta   90.00
_cell.angle_gamma   90.00
#
_symmetry.space_group_name_H-M   'P 1'
#
loop_
_entity.id
_entity.type
_entity.pdbx_description
1 polymer ?
#
loop_
_entity_poly.entity_id
_entity_poly.type
_entity_poly.pdbx_seq_one_letter_code
_entity_poly.pdbx_strand_id
1 'polypeptide(L)'
;MGWISSVLGTDKSSDPLSKLDPSLRDFLEKESPLKYPSNQPTNPPPANQQPRNADAAVTAAEPQKPVVPSASLYQDGRYAHLWKNYQPLAEIEAETATDHEKLMSVLEAYKERKEAIGKAALENCAEYQEEWVNCMKHGSWEDQMQMCRHQVRRFERCYMMQSRFLRALGHGSVVGRSPEVEEDIQMHADSLYQRMIKHEEAVEKAKAEGLPVPVFQTTLPKAKKDAVMPTEELQQQWKEQLDKLPAEERAVEEAALRADLQAKAEVAGSVQKIWDTQAEQRKQRQAEGTSTFGDYIASLFGKSGK
;
A
#
# COMPACT_ATOMS: atom_id res chain seq x y z
N MET A 1 10.63 10.73 -33.11
CA MET A 1 9.60 11.75 -32.80
C MET A 1 8.29 11.35 -33.49
N GLY A 2 7.42 10.57 -32.85
CA GLY A 2 6.24 10.02 -33.54
C GLY A 2 5.04 9.63 -32.66
N TRP A 3 4.99 10.09 -31.40
CA TRP A 3 3.89 9.77 -30.48
C TRP A 3 2.91 10.94 -30.29
N ILE A 4 3.23 12.12 -30.82
CA ILE A 4 2.46 13.36 -30.60
C ILE A 4 1.25 13.46 -31.57
N SER A 5 1.26 12.69 -32.66
CA SER A 5 0.22 12.75 -33.71
C SER A 5 -1.05 11.96 -33.36
N SER A 6 -1.04 11.16 -32.29
CA SER A 6 -2.20 10.32 -31.92
C SER A 6 -3.11 10.96 -30.86
N VAL A 7 -2.71 12.11 -30.30
CA VAL A 7 -3.44 12.77 -29.18
C VAL A 7 -4.25 13.99 -29.64
N LEU A 8 -3.99 14.55 -30.82
CA LEU A 8 -4.72 15.71 -31.36
C LEU A 8 -5.39 15.28 -32.67
N GLY A 9 -6.55 14.63 -32.53
CA GLY A 9 -7.22 13.95 -33.61
C GLY A 9 -7.75 14.87 -34.71
N THR A 10 -7.56 14.43 -35.96
CA THR A 10 -8.56 14.52 -37.04
C THR A 10 -8.23 13.42 -38.03
N ASP A 11 -9.04 12.36 -38.12
CA ASP A 11 -9.50 11.89 -39.43
C ASP A 11 -10.61 10.86 -39.32
N LYS A 12 -11.61 11.09 -40.17
CA LYS A 12 -12.88 10.37 -40.26
C LYS A 12 -12.65 8.93 -40.69
N SER A 13 -13.40 8.04 -40.05
CA SER A 13 -13.82 6.71 -40.50
C SER A 13 -13.40 6.29 -41.92
N SER A 14 -12.43 5.39 -42.01
CA SER A 14 -12.57 4.15 -42.80
C SER A 14 -11.32 3.28 -42.60
N ASP A 15 -11.59 2.06 -42.14
CA ASP A 15 -10.73 0.88 -42.08
C ASP A 15 -9.33 1.04 -41.42
N PRO A 16 -9.13 0.57 -40.17
CA PRO A 16 -7.84 0.65 -39.48
C PRO A 16 -6.72 -0.17 -40.15
N LEU A 17 -7.06 -1.04 -41.10
CA LEU A 17 -6.10 -1.81 -41.89
C LEU A 17 -5.45 -0.96 -43.00
N SER A 18 -6.00 0.22 -43.32
CA SER A 18 -5.54 1.12 -44.39
C SER A 18 -4.13 1.68 -44.22
N LYS A 19 -3.52 1.54 -43.03
CA LYS A 19 -2.14 1.98 -42.72
C LYS A 19 -1.11 0.85 -42.73
N LEU A 20 -1.50 -0.40 -42.97
CA LEU A 20 -0.59 -1.55 -43.05
C LEU A 20 0.02 -1.69 -44.45
N ASP A 21 1.27 -2.16 -44.51
CA ASP A 21 1.95 -2.55 -45.76
C ASP A 21 1.11 -3.59 -46.52
N PRO A 22 0.89 -3.44 -47.84
CA PRO A 22 0.05 -4.34 -48.63
C PRO A 22 0.41 -5.83 -48.47
N SER A 23 1.70 -6.15 -48.33
CA SER A 23 2.15 -7.54 -48.13
C SER A 23 1.65 -8.16 -46.80
N LEU A 24 1.53 -7.35 -45.76
CA LEU A 24 1.02 -7.75 -44.45
C LEU A 24 -0.50 -7.89 -44.44
N ARG A 25 -1.22 -7.11 -45.26
CA ARG A 25 -2.67 -7.27 -45.42
C ARG A 25 -3.02 -8.57 -46.10
N ASP A 26 -2.32 -8.90 -47.19
CA ASP A 26 -2.53 -10.15 -47.91
C ASP A 26 -2.26 -11.35 -46.99
N PHE A 27 -1.25 -11.26 -46.12
CA PHE A 27 -0.99 -12.28 -45.12
C PHE A 27 -2.10 -12.39 -44.08
N LEU A 28 -2.55 -11.26 -43.51
CA LEU A 28 -3.63 -11.23 -42.53
C LEU A 28 -4.96 -11.72 -43.11
N GLU A 29 -5.29 -11.36 -44.35
CA GLU A 29 -6.50 -11.85 -45.02
C GLU A 29 -6.43 -13.35 -45.32
N LYS A 30 -5.23 -13.86 -45.64
CA LYS A 30 -5.01 -15.29 -45.93
C LYS A 30 -5.00 -16.15 -44.68
N GLU A 31 -4.52 -15.62 -43.56
CA GLU A 31 -4.36 -16.35 -42.30
C GLU A 31 -5.47 -16.09 -41.28
N SER A 32 -6.39 -15.14 -41.52
CA SER A 32 -7.53 -14.91 -40.63
C SER A 32 -8.76 -15.72 -41.08
N PRO A 33 -9.12 -16.82 -40.38
CA PRO A 33 -10.26 -17.66 -40.75
C PRO A 33 -11.63 -17.06 -40.40
N LEU A 34 -11.70 -15.86 -39.81
CA LEU A 34 -12.95 -15.24 -39.35
C LEU A 34 -13.02 -13.75 -39.72
N LYS A 35 -13.91 -13.40 -40.65
CA LYS A 35 -14.25 -12.00 -40.99
C LYS A 35 -15.23 -11.47 -39.96
N TYR A 36 -14.82 -10.51 -39.14
CA TYR A 36 -15.73 -9.79 -38.25
C TYR A 36 -16.51 -8.74 -39.05
N PRO A 37 -17.85 -8.80 -39.10
CA PRO A 37 -18.62 -7.69 -39.67
C PRO A 37 -18.51 -6.47 -38.75
N SER A 38 -17.96 -5.39 -39.29
CA SER A 38 -18.02 -4.06 -38.69
C SER A 38 -19.45 -3.51 -38.87
N ASN A 39 -20.28 -3.58 -37.83
CA ASN A 39 -21.30 -2.57 -37.52
C ASN A 39 -21.97 -2.76 -36.15
N GLN A 40 -21.93 -1.67 -35.37
CA GLN A 40 -22.77 -1.24 -34.23
C GLN A 40 -22.76 -1.98 -32.88
N PRO A 41 -22.84 -1.21 -31.76
CA PRO A 41 -22.91 -1.73 -30.41
C PRO A 41 -24.31 -2.27 -30.13
N THR A 42 -24.41 -3.57 -29.89
CA THR A 42 -25.60 -4.19 -29.33
C THR A 42 -25.36 -4.43 -27.85
N ASN A 43 -26.15 -3.73 -27.02
CA ASN A 43 -26.28 -4.02 -25.60
C ASN A 43 -26.69 -5.50 -25.42
N PRO A 44 -26.13 -6.24 -24.45
CA PRO A 44 -26.52 -7.62 -24.21
C PRO A 44 -27.96 -7.68 -23.65
N PRO A 45 -28.79 -8.65 -24.08
CA PRO A 45 -30.13 -8.83 -23.53
C PRO A 45 -30.08 -9.37 -22.09
N PRO A 46 -31.07 -9.04 -21.24
CA PRO A 46 -31.15 -9.56 -19.89
C PRO A 46 -31.45 -11.06 -19.90
N ALA A 47 -30.63 -11.83 -19.18
CA ALA A 47 -30.87 -13.25 -18.93
C ALA A 47 -32.10 -13.39 -18.02
N ASN A 48 -33.23 -13.80 -18.61
CA ASN A 48 -34.43 -14.16 -17.89
C ASN A 48 -34.24 -15.59 -17.32
N GLN A 49 -33.86 -15.71 -16.05
CA GLN A 49 -33.84 -16.98 -15.34
C GLN A 49 -35.20 -17.20 -14.67
N GLN A 50 -36.05 -18.03 -15.28
CA GLN A 50 -37.16 -18.68 -14.59
C GLN A 50 -36.66 -19.89 -13.79
N PRO A 51 -37.14 -20.10 -12.55
CA PRO A 51 -36.74 -21.25 -11.75
C PRO A 51 -37.42 -22.51 -12.26
N ARG A 52 -36.63 -23.46 -12.76
CA ARG A 52 -37.06 -24.86 -12.86
C ARG A 52 -36.63 -25.57 -11.58
N ASN A 53 -37.61 -25.83 -10.72
CA ASN A 53 -37.50 -26.80 -9.65
C ASN A 53 -37.15 -28.15 -10.27
N ALA A 54 -35.95 -28.64 -9.98
CA ALA A 54 -35.61 -30.04 -10.05
C ALA A 54 -34.88 -30.35 -8.75
N ASP A 55 -35.56 -31.09 -7.88
CA ASP A 55 -34.99 -31.70 -6.68
C ASP A 55 -33.75 -32.52 -7.07
N ALA A 56 -32.58 -32.03 -6.67
CA ALA A 56 -31.36 -32.81 -6.63
C ALA A 56 -30.70 -32.54 -5.28
N ALA A 57 -30.55 -33.61 -4.52
CA ALA A 57 -30.07 -33.66 -3.15
C ALA A 57 -28.81 -32.81 -2.93
N VAL A 58 -28.90 -31.92 -1.95
CA VAL A 58 -27.76 -31.25 -1.33
C VAL A 58 -26.97 -32.31 -0.56
N THR A 59 -25.98 -32.94 -1.20
CA THR A 59 -24.83 -33.46 -0.46
C THR A 59 -23.93 -32.27 -0.15
N ALA A 60 -23.96 -31.85 1.11
CA ALA A 60 -22.97 -30.96 1.69
C ALA A 60 -21.58 -31.57 1.47
N ALA A 61 -20.85 -31.05 0.48
CA ALA A 61 -19.44 -31.34 0.31
C ALA A 61 -18.65 -30.48 1.29
N GLU A 62 -17.82 -31.13 2.10
CA GLU A 62 -16.76 -30.52 2.89
C GLU A 62 -15.93 -29.54 2.02
N PRO A 63 -15.27 -28.51 2.61
CA PRO A 63 -14.42 -27.60 1.86
C PRO A 63 -13.25 -28.39 1.26
N GLN A 64 -13.42 -28.83 0.01
CA GLN A 64 -12.38 -29.54 -0.74
C GLN A 64 -11.22 -28.55 -0.95
N LYS A 65 -10.03 -28.94 -0.51
CA LYS A 65 -8.80 -28.19 -0.81
C LYS A 65 -8.74 -27.92 -2.32
N PRO A 66 -8.44 -26.68 -2.74
CA PRO A 66 -8.35 -26.36 -4.15
C PRO A 66 -7.30 -27.27 -4.82
N VAL A 67 -7.72 -27.97 -5.88
CA VAL A 67 -6.88 -28.94 -6.62
C VAL A 67 -5.81 -28.22 -7.47
N VAL A 68 -6.00 -26.91 -7.68
CA VAL A 68 -5.14 -26.04 -8.49
C VAL A 68 -4.92 -24.71 -7.79
N PRO A 69 -3.81 -23.99 -8.06
CA PRO A 69 -3.55 -22.68 -7.49
C PRO A 69 -4.61 -21.63 -7.89
N SER A 70 -4.74 -20.57 -7.08
CA SER A 70 -5.61 -19.42 -7.39
C SER A 70 -5.24 -18.72 -8.71
N ALA A 71 -3.96 -18.79 -9.10
CA ALA A 71 -3.47 -18.28 -10.39
C ALA A 71 -4.01 -19.06 -11.60
N SER A 72 -4.60 -20.24 -11.41
CA SER A 72 -5.17 -21.01 -12.51
C SER A 72 -6.53 -20.43 -12.93
N LEU A 73 -6.73 -20.27 -14.24
CA LEU A 73 -7.99 -19.80 -14.81
C LEU A 73 -9.13 -20.82 -14.62
N TYR A 74 -8.79 -22.11 -14.58
CA TYR A 74 -9.73 -23.23 -14.47
C TYR A 74 -9.58 -23.90 -13.10
N GLN A 75 -10.44 -23.50 -12.17
CA GLN A 75 -10.46 -24.02 -10.79
C GLN A 75 -11.04 -25.44 -10.66
N ASP A 76 -11.57 -25.98 -11.76
CA ASP A 76 -12.18 -27.32 -11.85
C ASP A 76 -11.18 -28.49 -11.86
N GLY A 77 -9.88 -28.20 -11.82
CA GLY A 77 -8.81 -29.21 -11.75
C GLY A 77 -8.50 -29.93 -13.06
N ARG A 78 -9.15 -29.58 -14.19
CA ARG A 78 -8.90 -30.22 -15.50
C ARG A 78 -7.42 -30.15 -15.93
N TYR A 79 -6.77 -29.05 -15.59
CA TYR A 79 -5.37 -28.79 -15.93
C TYR A 79 -4.42 -28.96 -14.73
N ALA A 80 -4.84 -29.62 -13.65
CA ALA A 80 -4.03 -29.75 -12.43
C ALA A 80 -2.66 -30.39 -12.67
N HIS A 81 -2.55 -31.27 -13.67
CA HIS A 81 -1.28 -31.89 -14.04
C HIS A 81 -0.22 -30.88 -14.53
N LEU A 82 -0.62 -29.76 -15.14
CA LEU A 82 0.29 -28.71 -15.59
C LEU A 82 0.86 -27.88 -14.43
N TRP A 83 0.13 -27.82 -13.31
CA TRP A 83 0.52 -27.03 -12.13
C TRP A 83 1.33 -27.82 -11.10
N LYS A 84 1.52 -29.13 -11.28
CA LYS A 84 2.22 -29.99 -10.30
C LYS A 84 3.63 -29.52 -9.94
N ASN A 85 4.35 -28.97 -10.92
CA ASN A 85 5.72 -28.48 -10.75
C ASN A 85 5.79 -26.95 -10.89
N TYR A 86 4.65 -26.26 -10.88
CA TYR A 86 4.64 -24.81 -11.00
C TYR A 86 5.11 -24.20 -9.68
N GLN A 87 6.19 -23.43 -9.74
CA GLN A 87 6.58 -22.52 -8.68
C GLN A 87 6.26 -21.09 -9.17
N PRO A 88 5.54 -20.28 -8.38
CA PRO A 88 5.32 -18.89 -8.71
C PRO A 88 6.65 -18.14 -8.73
N LEU A 89 6.75 -17.15 -9.63
CA LEU A 89 7.97 -16.36 -9.81
C LEU A 89 8.46 -15.75 -8.49
N ALA A 90 7.56 -15.26 -7.65
CA ALA A 90 7.89 -14.70 -6.35
C ALA A 90 8.57 -15.69 -5.40
N GLU A 91 8.24 -16.99 -5.46
CA GLU A 91 8.93 -18.01 -4.66
C GLU A 91 10.32 -18.29 -5.21
N ILE A 92 10.46 -18.39 -6.54
CA ILE A 92 11.76 -18.58 -7.19
C ILE A 92 12.69 -17.40 -6.91
N GLU A 93 12.19 -16.17 -7.01
CA GLU A 93 12.95 -14.96 -6.69
C GLU A 93 13.31 -14.91 -5.20
N ALA A 94 12.42 -15.29 -4.29
CA ALA A 94 12.73 -15.34 -2.87
C ALA A 94 13.78 -16.42 -2.51
N GLU A 95 13.75 -17.57 -3.19
CA GLU A 95 14.71 -18.66 -3.02
C GLU A 95 16.08 -18.31 -3.61
N THR A 96 16.09 -17.72 -4.81
CA THR A 96 17.32 -17.36 -5.54
C THR A 96 17.91 -16.02 -5.10
N ALA A 97 17.14 -15.17 -4.40
CA ALA A 97 17.59 -13.89 -3.91
C ALA A 97 18.80 -14.04 -2.99
N THR A 98 19.81 -13.23 -3.30
CA THR A 98 20.99 -13.04 -2.46
C THR A 98 20.59 -12.44 -1.11
N ASP A 99 21.41 -12.66 -0.08
CA ASP A 99 21.19 -12.05 1.24
C ASP A 99 21.10 -10.51 1.15
N HIS A 100 21.85 -9.90 0.23
CA HIS A 100 21.78 -8.46 0.00
C HIS A 100 20.42 -8.04 -0.55
N GLU A 101 19.89 -8.74 -1.55
CA GLU A 101 18.56 -8.48 -2.11
C GLU A 101 17.46 -8.67 -1.06
N LYS A 102 17.57 -9.67 -0.19
CA LYS A 102 16.64 -9.88 0.94
C LYS A 102 16.68 -8.74 1.95
N LEU A 103 17.87 -8.21 2.25
CA LEU A 103 18.00 -7.04 3.11
C LEU A 103 17.42 -5.79 2.45
N MET A 104 17.69 -5.59 1.16
CA MET A 104 17.16 -4.46 0.42
C MET A 104 15.64 -4.51 0.31
N SER A 105 15.04 -5.68 0.07
CA SER A 105 13.59 -5.82 -0.03
C SER A 105 12.87 -5.48 1.28
N VAL A 106 13.44 -5.84 2.43
CA VAL A 106 12.91 -5.45 3.75
C VAL A 106 12.93 -3.93 3.93
N LEU A 107 14.04 -3.28 3.56
CA LEU A 107 14.18 -1.83 3.67
C LEU A 107 13.28 -1.09 2.68
N GLU A 108 13.15 -1.62 1.47
CA GLU A 108 12.27 -1.10 0.43
C GLU A 108 10.81 -1.20 0.84
N ALA A 109 10.33 -2.35 1.33
CA ALA A 109 8.97 -2.50 1.83
C ALA A 109 8.64 -1.49 2.95
N TYR A 110 9.58 -1.23 3.86
CA TYR A 110 9.41 -0.21 4.89
C TYR A 110 9.35 1.22 4.32
N LYS A 111 10.10 1.50 3.27
CA LYS A 111 10.08 2.78 2.56
C LYS A 111 8.78 2.94 1.75
N GLU A 112 8.36 1.92 1.03
CA GLU A 112 7.10 1.88 0.28
C GLU A 112 5.91 2.14 1.20
N ARG A 113 5.88 1.56 2.40
CA ARG A 113 4.84 1.87 3.39
C ARG A 113 4.79 3.36 3.72
N LYS A 114 5.95 4.01 3.92
CA LYS A 114 6.00 5.45 4.19
C LYS A 114 5.51 6.28 3.01
N GLU A 115 5.86 5.87 1.80
CA GLU A 115 5.40 6.53 0.58
C GLU A 115 3.89 6.36 0.37
N ALA A 116 3.35 5.16 0.63
CA ALA A 116 1.91 4.89 0.58
C ALA A 116 1.14 5.77 1.57
N ILE A 117 1.61 5.83 2.83
CA ILE A 117 1.03 6.74 3.84
C ILE A 117 1.10 8.20 3.39
N GLY A 118 2.23 8.63 2.81
CA GLY A 118 2.38 10.00 2.30
C GLY A 118 1.42 10.30 1.15
N LYS A 119 1.26 9.37 0.19
CA LYS A 119 0.32 9.51 -0.93
C LYS A 119 -1.12 9.58 -0.44
N ALA A 120 -1.55 8.64 0.40
CA ALA A 120 -2.89 8.63 0.97
C ALA A 120 -3.19 9.89 1.81
N ALA A 121 -2.20 10.41 2.55
CA ALA A 121 -2.33 11.66 3.29
C ALA A 121 -2.51 12.86 2.35
N LEU A 122 -1.80 12.90 1.22
CA LEU A 122 -1.97 13.97 0.21
C LEU A 122 -3.34 13.89 -0.46
N GLU A 123 -3.82 12.69 -0.77
CA GLU A 123 -5.16 12.47 -1.34
C GLU A 123 -6.25 12.97 -0.40
N ASN A 124 -6.16 12.63 0.89
CA ASN A 124 -7.12 13.14 1.88
C ASN A 124 -7.03 14.66 2.08
N CYS A 125 -5.87 15.27 1.85
CA CYS A 125 -5.64 16.71 2.03
C CYS A 125 -5.70 17.50 0.72
N ALA A 126 -6.21 16.91 -0.36
CA ALA A 126 -6.23 17.52 -1.69
C ALA A 126 -6.97 18.87 -1.71
N GLU A 127 -8.05 19.01 -0.92
CA GLU A 127 -8.81 20.26 -0.82
C GLU A 127 -7.94 21.41 -0.27
N TYR A 128 -7.17 21.17 0.80
CA TYR A 128 -6.25 22.17 1.35
C TYR A 128 -5.06 22.46 0.42
N GLN A 129 -4.63 21.45 -0.35
CA GLN A 129 -3.61 21.64 -1.37
C GLN A 129 -4.14 22.55 -2.49
N GLU A 130 -5.40 22.37 -2.90
CA GLU A 130 -6.07 23.24 -3.87
C GLU A 130 -6.18 24.67 -3.35
N GLU A 131 -6.61 24.88 -2.10
CA GLU A 131 -6.66 26.21 -1.47
C GLU A 131 -5.30 26.92 -1.50
N TRP A 132 -4.22 26.21 -1.20
CA TRP A 132 -2.87 26.78 -1.24
C TRP A 132 -2.47 27.16 -2.67
N VAL A 133 -2.66 26.26 -3.64
CA VAL A 133 -2.34 26.53 -5.05
C VAL A 133 -3.19 27.68 -5.59
N ASN A 134 -4.47 27.73 -5.23
CA ASN A 134 -5.39 28.80 -5.64
C ASN A 134 -4.97 30.14 -5.03
N CYS A 135 -4.53 30.18 -3.78
CA CYS A 135 -3.95 31.40 -3.19
C CYS A 135 -2.70 31.86 -3.94
N MET A 136 -1.79 30.94 -4.29
CA MET A 136 -0.58 31.29 -5.03
C MET A 136 -0.88 31.84 -6.43
N LYS A 137 -1.92 31.33 -7.11
CA LYS A 137 -2.28 31.75 -8.47
C LYS A 137 -3.20 32.97 -8.53
N HIS A 138 -4.15 33.06 -7.62
CA HIS A 138 -5.30 33.99 -7.69
C HIS A 138 -5.54 34.77 -6.38
N GLY A 139 -4.67 34.61 -5.38
CA GLY A 139 -4.80 35.26 -4.08
C GLY A 139 -4.52 36.76 -4.11
N SER A 140 -4.73 37.39 -2.95
CA SER A 140 -4.38 38.80 -2.76
C SER A 140 -2.86 38.99 -2.90
N TRP A 141 -2.43 40.18 -3.33
CA TRP A 141 -1.00 40.47 -3.47
C TRP A 141 -0.25 40.37 -2.14
N GLU A 142 -0.89 40.72 -1.02
CA GLU A 142 -0.33 40.57 0.32
C GLU A 142 -0.12 39.08 0.68
N ASP A 143 -1.13 38.24 0.45
CA ASP A 143 -1.03 36.80 0.73
C ASP A 143 0.03 36.13 -0.15
N GLN A 144 0.11 36.50 -1.43
CA GLN A 144 1.14 36.01 -2.35
C GLN A 144 2.55 36.43 -1.92
N MET A 145 2.72 37.69 -1.47
CA MET A 145 4.00 38.16 -0.94
C MET A 145 4.42 37.40 0.32
N GLN A 146 3.46 36.93 1.11
CA GLN A 146 3.69 36.06 2.27
C GLN A 146 3.71 34.56 1.94
N MET A 147 3.71 34.17 0.65
CA MET A 147 3.69 32.77 0.21
C MET A 147 2.50 31.97 0.75
N CYS A 148 1.34 32.62 0.93
CA CYS A 148 0.10 31.98 1.39
C CYS A 148 0.29 31.17 2.69
N ARG A 149 1.05 31.71 3.64
CA ARG A 149 1.42 31.06 4.92
C ARG A 149 0.24 30.43 5.66
N HIS A 150 -0.93 31.06 5.63
CA HIS A 150 -2.12 30.55 6.32
C HIS A 150 -2.62 29.23 5.68
N GLN A 151 -2.72 29.22 4.34
CA GLN A 151 -3.14 28.05 3.56
C GLN A 151 -2.10 26.93 3.68
N VAL A 152 -0.81 27.28 3.63
CA VAL A 152 0.29 26.31 3.84
C VAL A 152 0.17 25.65 5.21
N ARG A 153 -0.05 26.41 6.28
CA ARG A 153 -0.21 25.85 7.63
C ARG A 153 -1.42 24.91 7.74
N ARG A 154 -2.54 25.23 7.07
CA ARG A 154 -3.72 24.33 7.03
C ARG A 154 -3.39 23.02 6.33
N PHE A 155 -2.71 23.09 5.19
CA PHE A 155 -2.25 21.92 4.44
C PHE A 155 -1.26 21.08 5.26
N GLU A 156 -0.23 21.69 5.84
CA GLU A 156 0.77 21.00 6.67
C GLU A 156 0.11 20.32 7.87
N ARG A 157 -0.84 20.98 8.51
CA ARG A 157 -1.61 20.43 9.62
C ARG A 157 -2.44 19.21 9.20
N CYS A 158 -3.17 19.32 8.09
CA CYS A 158 -3.91 18.19 7.53
C CYS A 158 -2.97 17.02 7.24
N TYR A 159 -1.88 17.27 6.51
CA TYR A 159 -0.92 16.24 6.10
C TYR A 159 -0.29 15.52 7.30
N MET A 160 0.12 16.27 8.32
CA MET A 160 0.69 15.71 9.54
C MET A 160 -0.32 14.85 10.29
N MET A 161 -1.55 15.35 10.51
CA MET A 161 -2.57 14.59 11.24
C MET A 161 -3.05 13.36 10.47
N GLN A 162 -3.25 13.46 9.16
CA GLN A 162 -3.60 12.31 8.33
C GLN A 162 -2.51 11.26 8.33
N SER A 163 -1.24 11.67 8.21
CA SER A 163 -0.10 10.75 8.32
C SER A 163 -0.10 9.99 9.65
N ARG A 164 -0.46 10.66 10.76
CA ARG A 164 -0.56 10.03 12.09
C ARG A 164 -1.73 9.05 12.17
N PHE A 165 -2.91 9.44 11.67
CA PHE A 165 -4.08 8.54 11.63
C PHE A 165 -3.80 7.29 10.80
N LEU A 166 -3.26 7.45 9.59
CA LEU A 166 -2.90 6.33 8.71
C LEU A 166 -1.88 5.39 9.35
N ARG A 167 -0.85 5.92 10.03
CA ARG A 167 0.10 5.11 10.80
C ARG A 167 -0.59 4.35 11.92
N ALA A 168 -1.41 5.03 12.72
CA ALA A 168 -2.12 4.46 13.85
C ALA A 168 -3.12 3.37 13.42
N LEU A 169 -3.77 3.53 12.27
CA LEU A 169 -4.70 2.54 11.70
C LEU A 169 -3.96 1.37 11.00
N GLY A 170 -2.66 1.50 10.76
CA GLY A 170 -1.86 0.47 10.11
C GLY A 170 -2.04 0.42 8.59
N HIS A 171 -2.22 1.58 7.95
CA HIS A 171 -2.18 1.69 6.49
C HIS A 171 -0.83 1.22 5.95
N GLY A 172 -0.86 0.34 4.95
CA GLY A 172 0.35 -0.26 4.36
C GLY A 172 1.20 -1.09 5.32
N SER A 173 0.65 -1.50 6.48
CA SER A 173 1.38 -2.32 7.47
C SER A 173 1.35 -3.81 7.19
N VAL A 174 0.34 -4.29 6.46
CA VAL A 174 0.13 -5.71 6.20
C VAL A 174 0.43 -5.99 4.74
N VAL A 175 1.46 -6.80 4.50
CA VAL A 175 1.84 -7.24 3.15
C VAL A 175 0.71 -8.07 2.53
N GLY A 176 0.32 -7.73 1.30
CA GLY A 176 -0.71 -8.45 0.55
C GLY A 176 -2.15 -8.18 1.03
N ARG A 177 -2.38 -7.14 1.84
CA ARG A 177 -3.74 -6.67 2.11
C ARG A 177 -4.40 -6.21 0.81
N SER A 178 -5.71 -6.48 0.66
CA SER A 178 -6.45 -6.06 -0.54
C SER A 178 -6.55 -4.53 -0.61
N PRO A 179 -6.57 -3.95 -1.82
CA PRO A 179 -6.63 -2.51 -2.00
C PRO A 179 -7.89 -1.88 -1.40
N GLU A 180 -9.02 -2.60 -1.41
CA GLU A 180 -10.28 -2.09 -0.88
C GLU A 180 -10.19 -1.83 0.64
N VAL A 181 -9.48 -2.68 1.38
CA VAL A 181 -9.30 -2.48 2.83
C VAL A 181 -8.33 -1.32 3.11
N GLU A 182 -7.32 -1.11 2.26
CA GLU A 182 -6.42 0.04 2.39
C GLU A 182 -7.16 1.35 2.07
N GLU A 183 -8.05 1.36 1.09
CA GLU A 183 -8.96 2.49 0.79
C GLU A 183 -9.93 2.75 1.96
N ASP A 184 -10.53 1.71 2.56
CA ASP A 184 -11.38 1.85 3.75
C ASP A 184 -10.63 2.49 4.92
N ILE A 185 -9.35 2.11 5.13
CA ILE A 185 -8.49 2.71 6.15
C ILE A 185 -8.23 4.19 5.84
N GLN A 186 -7.97 4.53 4.58
CA GLN A 186 -7.75 5.89 4.14
C GLN A 186 -8.99 6.77 4.35
N MET A 187 -10.17 6.28 3.96
CA MET A 187 -11.45 6.95 4.18
C MET A 187 -11.78 7.08 5.67
N HIS A 188 -11.42 6.06 6.47
CA HIS A 188 -11.61 6.13 7.91
C HIS A 188 -10.71 7.19 8.56
N ALA A 189 -9.44 7.29 8.15
CA ALA A 189 -8.54 8.34 8.59
C ALA A 189 -9.11 9.73 8.30
N ASP A 190 -9.66 9.93 7.10
CA ASP A 190 -10.33 11.19 6.76
C ASP A 190 -11.55 11.49 7.64
N SER A 191 -12.40 10.49 7.88
CA SER A 191 -13.54 10.65 8.77
C SER A 191 -13.13 11.04 10.21
N LEU A 192 -11.99 10.55 10.70
CA LEU A 192 -11.45 10.91 12.00
C LEU A 192 -10.93 12.35 12.02
N TYR A 193 -10.24 12.77 10.96
CA TYR A 193 -9.77 14.14 10.80
C TYR A 193 -10.95 15.14 10.80
N GLN A 194 -12.00 14.87 10.03
CA GLN A 194 -13.19 15.72 10.00
C GLN A 194 -13.89 15.80 11.36
N ARG A 195 -13.93 14.70 12.12
CA ARG A 195 -14.49 14.70 13.49
C ARG A 195 -13.65 15.55 14.45
N MET A 196 -12.33 15.51 14.32
CA MET A 196 -11.42 16.32 15.12
C MET A 196 -11.64 17.81 14.82
N ILE A 197 -11.71 18.22 13.54
CA ILE A 197 -11.99 19.63 13.18
C ILE A 197 -13.34 20.09 13.74
N LYS A 198 -14.39 19.28 13.60
CA LYS A 198 -15.72 19.58 14.18
C LYS A 198 -15.67 19.71 15.70
N HIS A 199 -14.84 18.91 16.36
CA HIS A 199 -14.65 18.98 17.80
C HIS A 199 -13.97 20.29 18.19
N GLU A 200 -12.89 20.67 17.51
CA GLU A 200 -12.17 21.92 17.75
C GLU A 200 -13.09 23.13 17.60
N GLU A 201 -13.89 23.19 16.53
CA GLU A 201 -14.88 24.24 16.33
C GLU A 201 -15.93 24.27 17.46
N ALA A 202 -16.35 23.10 17.95
CA ALA A 202 -17.28 23.02 19.07
C ALA A 202 -16.63 23.47 20.39
N VAL A 203 -15.35 23.16 20.61
CA VAL A 203 -14.58 23.64 21.76
C VAL A 203 -14.43 25.16 21.71
N GLU A 204 -14.13 25.74 20.54
CA GLU A 204 -14.02 27.19 20.37
C GLU A 204 -15.35 27.89 20.66
N LYS A 205 -16.46 27.35 20.15
CA LYS A 205 -17.82 27.85 20.46
C LYS A 205 -18.16 27.74 21.94
N ALA A 206 -17.90 26.59 22.55
CA ALA A 206 -18.14 26.39 23.99
C ALA A 206 -17.30 27.35 24.84
N LYS A 207 -16.05 27.59 24.49
CA LYS A 207 -15.19 28.58 25.16
C LYS A 207 -15.71 30.01 24.99
N ALA A 208 -16.20 30.36 23.80
CA ALA A 208 -16.79 31.69 23.55
C ALA A 208 -18.09 31.90 24.33
N GLU A 209 -18.89 30.85 24.50
CA GLU A 209 -20.19 30.87 25.20
C GLU A 209 -20.08 30.58 26.71
N GLY A 210 -18.89 30.18 27.21
CA GLY A 210 -18.67 29.81 28.60
C GLY A 210 -19.26 28.45 29.00
N LEU A 211 -19.56 27.58 28.04
CA LEU A 211 -20.06 26.23 28.23
C LEU A 211 -18.91 25.24 28.50
N PRO A 212 -19.19 24.08 29.14
CA PRO A 212 -18.17 23.06 29.37
C PRO A 212 -17.64 22.51 28.03
N VAL A 213 -16.33 22.33 27.96
CA VAL A 213 -15.64 21.81 26.77
C VAL A 213 -16.10 20.36 26.50
N PRO A 214 -16.59 20.05 25.28
CA PRO A 214 -16.96 18.69 24.91
C PRO A 214 -15.73 17.76 24.96
N VAL A 215 -15.95 16.47 25.18
CA VAL A 215 -14.88 15.46 25.23
C VAL A 215 -14.76 14.77 23.88
N PHE A 216 -13.56 14.80 23.29
CA PHE A 216 -13.26 14.07 22.07
C PHE A 216 -13.05 12.58 22.34
N GLN A 217 -13.84 11.72 21.70
CA GLN A 217 -13.65 10.27 21.74
C GLN A 217 -12.85 9.81 20.52
N THR A 218 -11.56 9.52 20.73
CA THR A 218 -10.70 8.93 19.71
C THR A 218 -11.05 7.47 19.52
N THR A 219 -11.78 7.15 18.44
CA THR A 219 -12.05 5.75 18.05
C THR A 219 -10.85 5.16 17.31
N LEU A 220 -9.71 5.07 17.99
CA LEU A 220 -8.51 4.41 17.44
C LEU A 220 -8.45 2.94 17.87
N PRO A 221 -7.93 2.04 17.01
CA PRO A 221 -7.71 0.66 17.39
C PRO A 221 -6.74 0.60 18.57
N LYS A 222 -7.12 -0.13 19.62
CA LYS A 222 -6.25 -0.34 20.78
C LYS A 222 -5.07 -1.21 20.39
N ALA A 223 -3.90 -0.92 20.95
CA ALA A 223 -2.70 -1.72 20.73
C ALA A 223 -2.95 -3.20 21.08
N LYS A 224 -2.48 -4.10 20.21
CA LYS A 224 -2.53 -5.54 20.45
C LYS A 224 -1.70 -5.89 21.69
N LYS A 225 -2.06 -6.98 22.38
CA LYS A 225 -1.39 -7.40 23.65
C LYS A 225 0.09 -7.75 23.47
N ASP A 226 0.50 -8.17 22.28
CA ASP A 226 1.88 -8.54 21.95
C ASP A 226 2.69 -7.35 21.38
N ALA A 227 2.23 -6.11 21.61
CA ALA A 227 2.90 -4.91 21.15
C ALA A 227 4.28 -4.74 21.81
N VAL A 228 5.29 -4.43 20.99
CA VAL A 228 6.63 -4.07 21.46
C VAL A 228 6.56 -2.85 22.36
N MET A 229 7.11 -2.98 23.57
CA MET A 229 7.15 -1.89 24.55
C MET A 229 8.34 -0.97 24.27
N PRO A 230 8.18 0.36 24.34
CA PRO A 230 9.28 1.30 24.19
C PRO A 230 10.25 1.23 25.37
N THR A 231 11.55 1.33 25.09
CA THR A 231 12.62 1.51 26.09
C THR A 231 12.39 2.80 26.88
N GLU A 232 12.91 2.88 28.11
CA GLU A 232 12.73 4.04 29.00
C GLU A 232 13.17 5.37 28.36
N GLU A 233 14.32 5.39 27.68
CA GLU A 233 14.82 6.56 26.94
C GLU A 233 13.84 7.01 25.84
N LEU A 234 13.29 6.05 25.09
CA LEU A 234 12.34 6.32 24.03
C LEU A 234 11.00 6.83 24.59
N GLN A 235 10.58 6.31 25.74
CA GLN A 235 9.39 6.81 26.44
C GLN A 235 9.56 8.27 26.87
N GLN A 236 10.75 8.66 27.35
CA GLN A 236 11.02 10.06 27.72
C GLN A 236 10.96 10.97 26.49
N GLN A 237 11.55 10.56 25.37
CA GLN A 237 11.46 11.30 24.11
C GLN A 237 10.01 11.45 23.62
N TRP A 238 9.22 10.37 23.71
CA TRP A 238 7.80 10.41 23.35
C TRP A 238 7.02 11.36 24.25
N LYS A 239 7.26 11.34 25.57
CA LYS A 239 6.63 12.29 26.50
C LYS A 239 6.94 13.74 26.12
N GLU A 240 8.21 14.05 25.85
CA GLU A 240 8.61 15.41 25.44
C GLU A 240 7.94 15.85 24.13
N GLN A 241 7.79 14.94 23.16
CA GLN A 241 7.08 15.22 21.91
C GLN A 241 5.58 15.43 22.13
N LEU A 242 4.96 14.58 22.95
CA LEU A 242 3.53 14.67 23.27
C LEU A 242 3.18 15.92 24.07
N ASP A 243 4.08 16.39 24.94
CA ASP A 243 3.86 17.60 25.74
C ASP A 243 3.81 18.87 24.88
N LYS A 244 4.51 18.89 23.74
CA LYS A 244 4.46 19.99 22.76
C LYS A 244 3.16 20.03 21.96
N LEU A 245 2.37 18.96 21.99
CA LEU A 245 1.14 18.84 21.21
C LEU A 245 -0.11 19.20 22.04
N PRO A 246 -1.17 19.71 21.37
CA PRO A 246 -2.49 19.88 21.98
C PRO A 246 -3.03 18.54 22.50
N ALA A 247 -3.81 18.58 23.59
CA ALA A 247 -4.32 17.37 24.26
C ALA A 247 -5.09 16.41 23.32
N GLU A 248 -5.78 16.96 22.33
CA GLU A 248 -6.57 16.21 21.35
C GLU A 248 -5.68 15.42 20.36
N GLU A 249 -4.53 15.96 19.99
CA GLU A 249 -3.58 15.33 19.06
C GLU A 249 -2.68 14.29 19.75
N ARG A 250 -2.48 14.38 21.07
CA ARG A 250 -1.58 13.48 21.82
C ARG A 250 -1.93 12.02 21.70
N ALA A 251 -3.22 11.68 21.81
CA ALA A 251 -3.65 10.29 21.74
C ALA A 251 -3.39 9.69 20.35
N VAL A 252 -3.54 10.49 19.30
CA VAL A 252 -3.28 10.08 17.91
C VAL A 252 -1.78 9.92 17.68
N GLU A 253 -0.97 10.88 18.16
CA GLU A 253 0.48 10.81 18.03
C GLU A 253 1.06 9.62 18.81
N GLU A 254 0.59 9.36 20.02
CA GLU A 254 1.04 8.20 20.80
C GLU A 254 0.71 6.88 20.08
N ALA A 255 -0.48 6.78 19.49
CA ALA A 255 -0.87 5.61 18.70
C ALA A 255 -0.01 5.45 17.43
N ALA A 256 0.30 6.55 16.74
CA ALA A 256 1.17 6.55 15.57
C ALA A 256 2.62 6.15 15.94
N LEU A 257 3.17 6.69 17.03
CA LEU A 257 4.50 6.35 17.54
C LEU A 257 4.61 4.87 17.92
N ARG A 258 3.57 4.31 18.55
CA ARG A 258 3.50 2.87 18.83
C ARG A 258 3.47 2.03 17.55
N ALA A 259 2.69 2.43 16.55
CA ALA A 259 2.63 1.73 15.27
C ALA A 259 3.99 1.79 14.53
N ASP A 260 4.67 2.93 14.58
CA ASP A 260 6.01 3.09 14.01
C ASP A 260 7.06 2.24 14.74
N LEU A 261 6.96 2.13 16.07
CA LEU A 261 7.85 1.26 16.86
C LEU A 261 7.66 -0.21 16.49
N GLN A 262 6.41 -0.67 16.35
CA GLN A 262 6.10 -2.03 15.91
C GLN A 262 6.67 -2.30 14.52
N ALA A 263 6.45 -1.40 13.57
CA ALA A 263 6.99 -1.53 12.22
C ALA A 263 8.53 -1.63 12.20
N LYS A 264 9.21 -0.79 13.00
CA LYS A 264 10.67 -0.84 13.14
C LYS A 264 11.15 -2.14 13.78
N ALA A 265 10.42 -2.65 14.77
CA ALA A 265 10.75 -3.91 15.41
C ALA A 265 10.58 -5.12 14.48
N GLU A 266 9.54 -5.12 13.63
CA GLU A 266 9.34 -6.13 12.59
C GLU A 266 10.49 -6.12 11.57
N VAL A 267 10.89 -4.92 11.10
CA VAL A 267 12.06 -4.74 10.24
C VAL A 267 13.33 -5.27 10.92
N ALA A 268 13.59 -4.87 12.17
CA ALA A 268 14.76 -5.36 12.90
C ALA A 268 14.76 -6.89 13.06
N GLY A 269 13.60 -7.49 13.34
CA GLY A 269 13.44 -8.94 13.44
C GLY A 269 13.73 -9.65 12.11
N SER A 270 13.24 -9.12 10.99
CA SER A 270 13.53 -9.68 9.66
C SER A 270 15.00 -9.58 9.27
N VAL A 271 15.67 -8.46 9.56
CA VAL A 271 17.10 -8.27 9.33
C VAL A 271 17.93 -9.23 10.18
N GLN A 272 17.58 -9.37 11.47
CA GLN A 272 18.25 -10.30 12.38
C GLN A 272 18.12 -11.74 11.86
N LYS A 273 16.94 -12.14 11.41
CA LYS A 273 16.71 -13.47 10.81
C LYS A 273 17.61 -13.71 9.59
N ILE A 274 17.78 -12.71 8.72
CA ILE A 274 18.67 -12.82 7.56
C ILE A 274 20.13 -13.02 8.01
N TRP A 275 20.60 -12.23 8.99
CA TRP A 275 21.95 -12.40 9.53
C TRP A 275 22.18 -13.73 10.23
N ASP A 276 21.20 -14.23 10.97
CA ASP A 276 21.27 -15.54 11.63
C ASP A 276 21.33 -16.66 10.59
N THR A 277 20.50 -16.61 9.55
CA THR A 277 20.55 -17.59 8.45
C THR A 277 21.90 -17.57 7.72
N GLN A 278 22.48 -16.38 7.52
CA GLN A 278 23.82 -16.26 6.94
C GLN A 278 24.89 -16.85 7.87
N ALA A 279 24.78 -16.63 9.17
CA ALA A 279 25.71 -17.20 10.15
C ALA A 279 25.62 -18.74 10.20
N GLU A 280 24.43 -19.30 10.07
CA GLU A 280 24.21 -20.75 9.97
C GLU A 280 24.79 -21.34 8.69
N GLN A 281 24.54 -20.73 7.53
CA GLN A 281 25.14 -21.15 6.26
C GLN A 281 26.67 -21.09 6.28
N ARG A 282 27.26 -20.08 6.95
CA ARG A 282 28.71 -20.01 7.19
C ARG A 282 29.21 -21.19 8.02
N LYS A 283 28.52 -21.54 9.11
CA LYS A 283 28.88 -22.68 9.96
C LYS A 283 28.76 -24.01 9.22
N GLN A 284 27.72 -24.18 8.39
CA GLN A 284 27.55 -25.37 7.56
C GLN A 284 28.70 -25.53 6.57
N ARG A 285 29.06 -24.46 5.85
CA ARG A 285 30.23 -24.48 4.93
C ARG A 285 31.54 -24.80 5.64
N GLN A 286 31.72 -24.33 6.87
CA GLN A 286 32.89 -24.70 7.69
C GLN A 286 32.88 -26.18 8.10
N ALA A 287 31.72 -26.73 8.46
CA ALA A 287 31.57 -28.13 8.83
C ALA A 287 31.74 -29.09 7.65
N GLU A 288 31.29 -28.69 6.46
CA GLU A 288 31.42 -29.44 5.21
C GLU A 288 32.81 -29.33 4.56
N GLY A 289 33.69 -28.48 5.11
CA GLY A 289 35.03 -28.24 4.57
C GLY A 289 35.04 -27.39 3.29
N THR A 290 33.91 -26.77 2.93
CA THR A 290 33.73 -25.88 1.77
C THR A 290 33.82 -24.41 2.17
N SER A 291 34.64 -24.07 3.17
CA SER A 291 34.81 -22.70 3.65
C SER A 291 35.38 -21.80 2.56
N THR A 292 34.76 -20.63 2.35
CA THR A 292 35.25 -19.63 1.38
C THR A 292 36.32 -18.73 2.00
N PHE A 293 37.10 -18.03 1.15
CA PHE A 293 38.13 -17.08 1.61
C PHE A 293 37.57 -16.00 2.56
N GLY A 294 36.35 -15.53 2.30
CA GLY A 294 35.66 -14.59 3.20
C GLY A 294 35.33 -15.18 4.56
N ASP A 295 34.98 -16.47 4.63
CA ASP A 295 34.70 -17.16 5.90
C ASP A 295 35.98 -17.33 6.73
N TYR A 296 37.12 -17.57 6.06
CA TYR A 296 38.43 -17.65 6.72
C TYR A 296 38.81 -16.30 7.36
N ILE A 297 38.67 -15.20 6.62
CA ILE A 297 38.90 -13.84 7.15
C ILE A 297 37.95 -13.55 8.32
N ALA A 298 36.65 -13.81 8.17
CA ALA A 298 35.67 -13.59 9.24
C ALA A 298 36.00 -14.41 10.50
N SER A 299 36.49 -15.65 10.35
CA SER A 299 36.90 -16.49 11.47
C SER A 299 38.14 -15.98 12.22
N LEU A 300 39.05 -15.31 11.50
CA LEU A 300 40.28 -14.70 12.03
C LEU A 300 39.98 -13.39 12.78
N PHE A 301 39.17 -12.52 12.18
CA PHE A 301 38.79 -11.24 12.79
C PHE A 301 37.74 -11.39 13.90
N GLY A 302 36.84 -12.37 13.81
CA GLY A 302 35.85 -12.65 14.86
C GLY A 302 36.46 -13.20 16.17
N LYS A 303 37.67 -13.76 16.12
CA LYS A 303 38.40 -14.23 17.31
C LYS A 303 39.28 -13.16 17.99
N SER A 304 39.51 -12.02 17.34
CA SER A 304 40.37 -10.95 17.86
C SER A 304 39.63 -9.91 18.72
N GLY A 305 38.32 -10.06 18.93
CA GLY A 305 37.48 -9.13 19.68
C GLY A 305 36.96 -9.69 21.01
N LYS A 306 37.82 -10.36 21.79
CA LYS A 306 37.61 -10.62 23.23
C LYS A 306 38.66 -9.85 24.03
#